data_AF-A0A967JWV1-F1
#
_entry.id   AF-A0A967JWV1-F1
#
_cell.length_a   1.000
_cell.length_b   1.000
_cell.length_c   1.000
_cell.angle_alpha   90.00
_cell.angle_beta   90.00
_cell.angle_gamma   90.00
#
_symmetry.space_group_name_H-M   'P 1'
#
loop_
_entity.id
_entity.type
_entity.pdbx_description
1 polymer ?
#
loop_
_entity_poly.entity_id
_entity_poly.type
_entity_poly.pdbx_seq_one_letter_code
_entity_poly.pdbx_strand_id
1 'polypeptide(L)'
;GAVIDYGTYTLLNTTGVLDSFSWRTPFGFTLSGLGLAGAIAFALAVTSNFIWNRYWTYPDSRSKPILLQIVTFFLINIVGLVIRIPIIELLTAPIAHTVQSILPSLGEGTARWVGETGSWGLAVVIAMFWNFFVNRYWTYNDVE
;
A
#
# COMPACT_ATOMS: atom_id res chain seq x y z
N GLY A 1 8.63 -0.62 2.93
CA GLY A 1 7.21 -0.86 2.59
C GLY A 1 6.92 -0.60 1.13
N ALA A 2 6.53 0.62 0.76
CA ALA A 2 6.00 0.95 -0.58
C ALA A 2 6.89 0.57 -1.78
N VAL A 3 8.22 0.74 -1.66
CA VAL A 3 9.16 0.33 -2.72
C VAL A 3 9.17 -1.18 -2.94
N ILE A 4 9.04 -1.95 -1.85
CA ILE A 4 8.99 -3.43 -1.90
C ILE A 4 7.66 -3.87 -2.49
N ASP A 5 6.56 -3.22 -2.10
CA ASP A 5 5.22 -3.48 -2.66
C ASP A 5 5.22 -3.32 -4.18
N TYR A 6 5.60 -2.12 -4.64
CA TYR A 6 5.65 -1.82 -6.07
C TYR A 6 6.66 -2.69 -6.82
N GLY A 7 7.86 -2.87 -6.27
CA GLY A 7 8.92 -3.65 -6.89
C GLY A 7 8.56 -5.13 -7.03
N THR A 8 8.04 -5.75 -5.97
CA THR A 8 7.66 -7.16 -5.99
C THR A 8 6.45 -7.40 -6.89
N TYR A 9 5.44 -6.53 -6.84
CA TYR A 9 4.27 -6.64 -7.74
C TYR A 9 4.69 -6.56 -9.20
N THR A 10 5.51 -5.54 -9.53
CA THR A 10 6.01 -5.34 -10.90
C THR A 10 6.84 -6.52 -11.38
N LEU A 11 7.71 -7.07 -10.52
CA LEU A 11 8.56 -8.21 -10.84
C LEU A 11 7.73 -9.48 -11.12
N LEU A 12 6.80 -9.83 -10.23
CA LEU A 12 5.96 -11.02 -10.36
C LEU A 12 5.07 -10.96 -11.61
N ASN A 13 4.56 -9.77 -11.94
CA ASN A 13 3.75 -9.56 -13.13
C ASN A 13 4.59 -9.56 -14.43
N THR A 14 5.76 -8.89 -14.43
CA THR A 14 6.63 -8.80 -15.61
C THR A 14 7.25 -10.16 -15.95
N THR A 15 7.53 -10.98 -14.95
CA THR A 15 8.05 -12.35 -15.15
C THR A 15 6.97 -13.34 -15.61
N GLY A 16 5.69 -12.97 -15.54
CA GLY A 16 4.57 -13.82 -15.92
C GLY A 16 4.45 -15.12 -15.09
N VAL A 17 5.18 -15.21 -13.97
CA VAL A 17 5.29 -16.46 -13.19
C VAL A 17 3.95 -16.91 -12.60
N LEU A 18 2.99 -15.98 -12.50
CA LEU A 18 1.65 -16.22 -11.97
C LEU A 18 0.56 -16.13 -13.04
N ASP A 19 0.88 -15.92 -14.32
CA ASP A 19 -0.14 -15.69 -15.37
C ASP A 19 -1.09 -16.90 -15.54
N SER A 20 -0.57 -18.10 -15.36
CA SER A 20 -1.34 -19.35 -15.41
C SER A 20 -2.18 -19.59 -14.15
N PHE A 21 -1.95 -18.82 -13.08
CA PHE A 21 -2.66 -19.01 -11.82
C PHE A 21 -4.07 -18.42 -11.91
N SER A 22 -5.07 -19.29 -11.80
CA SER A 22 -6.44 -18.88 -11.57
C SER A 22 -7.10 -19.86 -10.60
N TRP A 23 -7.57 -19.34 -9.48
CA TRP A 23 -8.30 -20.12 -8.49
C TRP A 23 -9.69 -19.53 -8.30
N ARG A 24 -10.71 -20.31 -8.66
CA ARG A 24 -12.10 -19.94 -8.40
C ARG A 24 -12.47 -20.37 -6.99
N THR A 25 -12.85 -19.40 -6.17
CA THR A 25 -13.24 -19.66 -4.78
C THR A 25 -14.68 -20.14 -4.67
N PRO A 26 -15.06 -20.81 -3.57
CA PRO A 26 -16.43 -21.28 -3.33
C PRO A 26 -17.46 -20.14 -3.27
N PHE A 27 -17.01 -18.91 -3.04
CA PHE A 27 -17.86 -17.72 -2.88
C PHE A 27 -18.08 -16.95 -4.19
N GLY A 28 -17.66 -17.53 -5.34
CA GLY A 28 -17.95 -16.99 -6.66
C GLY A 28 -16.95 -15.95 -7.19
N PHE A 29 -15.89 -15.63 -6.45
CA PHE A 29 -14.80 -14.77 -6.94
C PHE A 29 -13.61 -15.59 -7.46
N THR A 30 -12.94 -15.09 -8.50
CA THR A 30 -11.74 -15.71 -9.06
C THR A 30 -10.50 -14.94 -8.58
N LEU A 31 -9.61 -15.61 -7.87
CA LEU A 31 -8.28 -15.13 -7.57
C LEU A 31 -7.37 -15.40 -8.77
N SER A 32 -7.01 -14.37 -9.52
CA SER A 32 -6.08 -14.44 -10.65
C SER A 32 -4.62 -14.31 -10.20
N GLY A 33 -3.69 -14.59 -11.11
CA GLY A 33 -2.26 -14.34 -10.93
C GLY A 33 -1.93 -12.92 -10.49
N LEU A 34 -2.65 -11.93 -11.03
CA LEU A 34 -2.55 -10.52 -10.64
C LEU A 34 -2.93 -10.31 -9.16
N GLY A 35 -4.04 -10.92 -8.72
CA GLY A 35 -4.49 -10.85 -7.34
C GLY A 35 -3.52 -11.52 -6.37
N LEU A 36 -2.97 -12.67 -6.77
CA LEU A 36 -1.97 -13.39 -5.98
C LEU A 36 -0.63 -12.63 -5.92
N ALA A 37 -0.19 -12.03 -7.02
CA ALA A 37 1.00 -11.18 -7.08
C ALA A 37 0.86 -9.98 -6.13
N GLY A 38 -0.30 -9.32 -6.15
CA GLY A 38 -0.63 -8.22 -5.24
C GLY A 38 -0.60 -8.64 -3.78
N ALA A 39 -1.17 -9.81 -3.46
CA ALA A 39 -1.16 -10.34 -2.10
C ALA A 39 0.27 -10.64 -1.60
N ILE A 40 1.12 -11.24 -2.44
CA ILE A 40 2.52 -11.54 -2.10
C ILE A 40 3.33 -10.26 -1.92
N ALA A 41 3.21 -9.31 -2.85
CA ALA A 41 3.90 -8.03 -2.79
C ALA A 41 3.52 -7.24 -1.54
N PHE A 42 2.23 -7.17 -1.25
CA PHE A 42 1.72 -6.55 -0.03
C PHE A 42 2.27 -7.24 1.21
N ALA A 43 2.20 -8.58 1.31
CA ALA A 43 2.71 -9.31 2.46
C ALA A 43 4.21 -9.06 2.72
N LEU A 44 5.02 -9.01 1.66
CA LEU A 44 6.47 -8.73 1.77
C LEU A 44 6.76 -7.28 2.15
N ALA A 45 6.05 -6.33 1.57
CA ALA A 45 6.18 -4.90 1.90
C ALA A 45 5.85 -4.62 3.36
N VAL A 46 4.80 -5.26 3.83
CA VAL A 46 4.25 -5.22 5.18
C VAL A 46 5.26 -5.90 6.12
N THR A 47 5.67 -7.14 5.87
CA THR A 47 6.71 -7.82 6.67
C THR A 47 8.00 -7.01 6.78
N SER A 48 8.49 -6.44 5.69
CA SER A 48 9.69 -5.60 5.70
C SER A 48 9.51 -4.35 6.56
N ASN A 49 8.34 -3.69 6.47
CA ASN A 49 8.01 -2.55 7.32
C ASN A 49 8.01 -2.93 8.81
N PHE A 50 7.49 -4.11 9.15
CA PHE A 50 7.52 -4.60 10.52
C PHE A 50 8.94 -4.86 11.03
N ILE A 51 9.78 -5.53 10.23
CA ILE A 51 11.18 -5.81 10.57
C ILE A 51 11.93 -4.51 10.84
N TRP A 52 11.85 -3.52 9.94
CA TRP A 52 12.51 -2.24 10.15
C TRP A 52 12.01 -1.49 11.39
N ASN A 53 10.69 -1.48 11.61
CA ASN A 53 10.12 -0.86 12.81
C ASN A 53 10.56 -1.57 14.10
N ARG A 54 10.72 -2.90 14.09
CA ARG A 54 11.10 -3.67 15.28
C ARG A 54 12.59 -3.64 15.58
N TYR A 55 13.46 -3.63 14.57
CA TYR A 55 14.91 -3.72 14.77
C TYR A 55 15.62 -2.37 14.77
N TRP A 56 15.01 -1.34 14.17
CA TRP A 56 15.63 -0.02 14.11
C TRP A 56 14.83 1.04 14.85
N THR A 57 13.56 1.23 14.52
CA THR A 57 12.78 2.36 15.07
C THR A 57 12.36 2.12 16.54
N TYR A 58 11.99 0.89 16.90
CA TYR A 58 11.50 0.55 18.25
C TYR A 58 12.14 -0.76 18.78
N PRO A 59 13.45 -0.76 19.06
CA PRO A 59 14.17 -1.95 19.51
C PRO A 59 13.67 -2.52 20.86
N ASP A 60 12.97 -1.71 21.67
CA ASP A 60 12.40 -2.10 22.96
C ASP A 60 11.11 -2.92 22.85
N SER A 61 10.49 -2.97 21.65
CA SER A 61 9.33 -3.83 21.39
C SER A 61 9.63 -5.33 21.54
N ARG A 62 10.90 -5.72 21.70
CA ARG A 62 11.38 -7.10 21.74
C ARG A 62 10.77 -7.95 22.85
N SER A 63 10.34 -7.34 23.94
CA SER A 63 9.76 -7.98 25.12
C SER A 63 8.28 -8.36 25.00
N LYS A 64 7.55 -7.88 23.97
CA LYS A 64 6.10 -8.13 23.81
C LYS A 64 5.79 -9.35 22.93
N PRO A 65 4.68 -10.09 23.19
CA PRO A 65 4.31 -11.32 22.47
C PRO A 65 3.98 -11.09 20.98
N ILE A 66 4.52 -11.97 20.13
CA ILE A 66 4.47 -11.91 18.65
C ILE A 66 3.04 -11.97 18.09
N LEU A 67 2.13 -12.73 18.71
CA LEU A 67 0.77 -12.92 18.19
C LEU A 67 -0.04 -11.62 18.24
N LEU A 68 0.12 -10.84 19.31
CA LEU A 68 -0.51 -9.52 19.45
C LEU A 68 0.05 -8.57 18.37
N GLN A 69 1.36 -8.60 18.12
CA GLN A 69 2.00 -7.79 17.08
C GLN A 69 1.47 -8.10 15.67
N ILE A 70 1.24 -9.36 15.33
CA ILE A 70 0.70 -9.75 14.02
C ILE A 70 -0.73 -9.21 13.83
N VAL A 71 -1.58 -9.30 14.86
CA VAL A 71 -2.97 -8.82 14.79
C VAL A 71 -3.04 -7.29 14.69
N THR A 72 -2.30 -6.56 15.54
CA THR A 72 -2.28 -5.09 15.46
C THR A 72 -1.71 -4.63 14.13
N PHE A 73 -0.71 -5.34 13.62
CA PHE A 73 -0.10 -5.04 12.34
C PHE A 73 -1.05 -5.27 11.16
N PHE A 74 -1.83 -6.34 11.18
CA PHE A 74 -2.85 -6.60 10.16
C PHE A 74 -3.95 -5.53 10.19
N LEU A 75 -4.42 -5.14 11.38
CA LEU A 75 -5.42 -4.08 11.56
C LEU A 75 -4.91 -2.72 11.05
N ILE A 76 -3.69 -2.33 11.40
CA ILE A 76 -3.09 -1.06 10.94
C ILE A 76 -2.95 -1.03 9.41
N ASN A 77 -2.58 -2.16 8.79
CA ASN A 77 -2.45 -2.26 7.35
C ASN A 77 -3.81 -2.20 6.62
N ILE A 78 -4.86 -2.80 7.18
CA ILE A 78 -6.23 -2.63 6.66
C ILE A 78 -6.64 -1.16 6.69
N VAL A 79 -6.36 -0.45 7.78
CA VAL A 79 -6.71 0.97 7.89
C VAL A 79 -5.89 1.83 6.92
N GLY A 80 -4.60 1.53 6.73
CA GLY A 80 -3.78 2.16 5.70
C GLY A 80 -4.35 1.98 4.29
N LEU A 81 -4.89 0.79 3.99
CA LEU A 81 -5.59 0.50 2.74
C LEU A 81 -6.90 1.29 2.61
N VAL A 82 -7.69 1.35 3.67
CA VAL A 82 -8.96 2.09 3.75
C VAL A 82 -8.74 3.60 3.56
N ILE A 83 -7.59 4.14 3.97
CA ILE A 83 -7.24 5.55 3.73
C ILE A 83 -6.73 5.75 2.30
N ARG A 84 -5.90 4.83 1.81
CA ARG A 84 -5.25 4.95 0.49
C ARG A 84 -6.26 4.88 -0.67
N ILE A 85 -7.21 3.95 -0.61
CA ILE A 85 -8.17 3.71 -1.71
C ILE A 85 -9.02 4.96 -2.02
N PRO A 86 -9.71 5.60 -1.04
CA PRO A 86 -10.50 6.80 -1.31
C PRO A 86 -9.66 7.95 -1.84
N ILE A 87 -8.42 8.11 -1.36
CA ILE A 87 -7.54 9.19 -1.85
C ILE A 87 -7.27 8.99 -3.34
N ILE A 88 -6.90 7.77 -3.76
CA ILE A 88 -6.61 7.49 -5.17
C ILE A 88 -7.86 7.68 -6.03
N GLU A 89 -9.00 7.10 -5.64
CA GLU A 89 -10.25 7.17 -6.40
C GLU A 89 -10.78 8.61 -6.52
N LEU A 90 -10.69 9.39 -5.43
CA LEU A 90 -11.26 10.74 -5.40
C LEU A 90 -10.35 11.80 -6.00
N LEU A 91 -9.02 11.63 -5.95
CA LEU A 91 -8.07 12.66 -6.41
C LEU A 91 -7.55 12.43 -7.84
N THR A 92 -7.66 11.22 -8.38
CA THR A 92 -7.15 10.94 -9.74
C THR A 92 -7.84 11.80 -10.79
N ALA A 93 -9.17 11.85 -10.78
CA ALA A 93 -9.93 12.64 -11.75
C ALA A 93 -9.73 14.17 -11.59
N PRO A 94 -9.80 14.76 -10.38
CA PRO A 94 -9.53 16.19 -10.19
C PRO A 94 -8.12 16.60 -10.60
N ILE A 95 -7.09 15.80 -10.28
CA ILE A 95 -5.71 16.11 -10.65
C ILE A 95 -5.54 16.04 -12.17
N ALA A 96 -6.06 14.99 -12.82
CA ALA A 96 -6.00 14.86 -14.28
C ALA A 96 -6.72 16.03 -14.98
N HIS A 97 -7.91 16.41 -14.50
CA HIS A 97 -8.66 17.53 -15.06
C HIS A 97 -7.95 18.87 -14.86
N THR A 98 -7.31 19.07 -13.71
CA THR A 98 -6.53 20.28 -13.42
C THR A 98 -5.31 20.38 -14.34
N VAL A 99 -4.59 19.28 -14.54
CA VAL A 99 -3.45 19.22 -15.47
C VAL A 99 -3.88 19.55 -16.89
N GLN A 100 -5.00 18.99 -17.36
CA GLN A 100 -5.56 19.29 -18.68
C GLN A 100 -5.97 20.76 -18.82
N SER A 101 -6.48 21.37 -17.75
CA SER A 101 -6.89 22.79 -17.75
C SER A 101 -5.72 23.77 -17.79
N ILE A 102 -4.58 23.42 -17.19
CA ILE A 102 -3.38 24.27 -17.14
C ILE A 102 -2.52 24.07 -18.40
N LEU A 103 -2.44 22.85 -18.90
CA LEU A 103 -1.63 22.47 -20.06
C LEU A 103 -2.50 21.70 -21.07
N PRO A 104 -3.35 22.40 -21.85
CA PRO A 104 -4.27 21.77 -22.80
C PRO A 104 -3.56 21.05 -23.95
N SER A 105 -2.29 21.40 -24.19
CA SER A 105 -1.44 20.79 -25.21
C SER A 105 -0.90 19.41 -24.81
N LEU A 106 -1.09 18.99 -23.55
CA LEU A 106 -0.79 17.62 -23.13
C LEU A 106 -1.89 16.69 -23.64
N GLY A 107 -1.48 15.56 -24.21
CA GLY A 107 -2.42 14.51 -24.61
C GLY A 107 -3.17 13.95 -23.41
N GLU A 108 -4.44 13.60 -23.61
CA GLU A 108 -5.35 13.12 -22.56
C GLU A 108 -4.78 11.91 -21.78
N GLY A 109 -4.06 11.02 -22.47
CA GLY A 109 -3.38 9.89 -21.86
C GLY A 109 -2.24 10.30 -20.90
N THR A 110 -1.50 11.37 -21.21
CA THR A 110 -0.44 11.88 -20.34
C THR A 110 -1.01 12.57 -19.12
N ALA A 111 -2.07 13.38 -19.28
CA ALA A 111 -2.74 14.04 -18.15
C ALA A 111 -3.33 13.01 -17.17
N ARG A 112 -3.91 11.93 -17.69
CA ARG A 112 -4.41 10.82 -16.87
C ARG A 112 -3.29 10.11 -16.10
N TRP A 113 -2.18 9.78 -16.77
CA TRP A 113 -1.02 9.16 -16.13
C TRP A 113 -0.45 10.02 -14.99
N VAL A 114 -0.40 11.34 -15.18
CA VAL A 114 0.01 12.29 -14.11
C VAL A 114 -0.98 12.28 -12.96
N GLY A 115 -2.29 12.25 -13.24
CA GLY A 115 -3.33 12.16 -12.22
C GLY A 115 -3.23 10.89 -11.38
N GLU A 116 -3.04 9.74 -12.03
CA GLU A 116 -2.88 8.43 -11.38
C GLU A 116 -1.61 8.39 -10.52
N THR A 117 -0.47 8.83 -11.06
CA THR A 117 0.81 8.83 -10.35
C THR A 117 0.83 9.83 -9.19
N GLY A 118 0.26 11.03 -9.40
CA GLY A 118 0.17 12.07 -8.38
C GLY A 118 -0.73 11.68 -7.21
N SER A 119 -1.90 11.10 -7.50
CA SER A 119 -2.83 10.62 -6.46
C SER A 119 -2.24 9.45 -5.68
N TRP A 120 -1.58 8.53 -6.37
CA TRP A 120 -0.85 7.43 -5.73
C TRP A 120 0.22 7.95 -4.77
N GLY A 121 1.04 8.92 -5.21
CA GLY A 121 2.10 9.52 -4.39
C GLY A 121 1.55 10.20 -3.14
N LEU A 122 0.50 11.00 -3.30
CA LEU A 122 -0.18 11.67 -2.19
C LEU A 122 -0.79 10.66 -1.20
N ALA A 123 -1.44 9.61 -1.70
CA ALA A 123 -2.03 8.57 -0.88
C ALA A 123 -0.98 7.81 -0.05
N VAL A 124 0.20 7.55 -0.64
CA VAL A 124 1.33 6.95 0.09
C VAL A 124 1.82 7.87 1.20
N VAL A 125 2.00 9.16 0.93
CA VAL A 125 2.45 10.14 1.94
C VAL A 125 1.46 10.21 3.10
N ILE A 126 0.16 10.34 2.81
CA ILE A 126 -0.88 10.42 3.86
C ILE A 126 -0.96 9.11 4.65
N ALA A 127 -0.93 7.96 3.98
CA ALA A 127 -0.93 6.66 4.65
C ALA A 127 0.34 6.45 5.51
N MET A 128 1.48 7.01 5.11
CA MET A 128 2.71 7.00 5.92
C MET A 128 2.54 7.83 7.19
N PHE A 129 1.98 9.04 7.09
CA PHE A 129 1.68 9.86 8.28
C PHE A 129 0.67 9.19 9.20
N TRP A 130 -0.39 8.58 8.65
CA TRP A 130 -1.34 7.80 9.44
C TRP A 130 -0.65 6.65 10.20
N ASN A 131 0.15 5.85 9.48
CA ASN A 131 0.93 4.77 10.10
C ASN A 131 1.84 5.29 11.20
N PHE A 132 2.49 6.44 11.00
CA PHE A 132 3.36 7.04 12.01
C PHE A 132 2.58 7.48 13.26
N PHE A 133 1.51 8.27 13.10
CA PHE A 133 0.75 8.81 14.22
C PHE A 133 -0.01 7.74 14.99
N VAL A 134 -0.63 6.77 14.32
CA VAL A 134 -1.30 5.66 15.00
C VAL A 134 -0.30 4.81 15.78
N ASN A 135 0.84 4.49 15.19
CA ASN A 135 1.86 3.76 15.93
C ASN A 135 2.39 4.57 17.12
N ARG A 136 2.59 5.89 16.97
CA ARG A 136 3.05 6.77 18.05
C ARG A 136 2.05 6.89 19.19
N TYR A 137 0.77 7.12 18.90
CA TYR A 137 -0.24 7.44 19.91
C TYR A 137 -1.01 6.23 20.44
N TRP A 138 -1.11 5.14 19.67
CA TRP A 138 -1.80 3.93 20.12
C TRP A 138 -0.82 2.87 20.58
N THR A 139 0.13 2.47 19.72
CA THR A 139 1.01 1.32 19.99
C THR A 139 2.10 1.64 21.02
N TYR A 140 2.56 2.90 21.07
CA TYR A 140 3.66 3.37 21.93
C TYR A 140 3.28 4.57 22.79
N ASN A 141 2.03 4.62 23.25
CA ASN A 141 1.55 5.66 24.17
C ASN A 141 2.32 5.69 25.50
N ASP A 142 3.07 4.63 25.80
CA ASP A 142 3.77 4.41 27.07
C ASP A 142 5.21 4.96 27.08
N VAL A 143 5.65 5.65 26.01
CA VAL A 143 7.04 6.15 25.87
C VAL A 143 7.05 7.67 25.94
N GLU A 144 7.49 8.19 27.09
CA GLU A 144 7.91 9.58 27.34
C GLU A 144 9.30 9.85 26.76
#